data_AF-A0AAV8BX91-F1
#
_entry.id   AF-A0AAV8BX91-F1
#
_cell.length_a   1.000
_cell.length_b   1.000
_cell.length_c   1.000
_cell.angle_alpha   90.00
_cell.angle_beta   90.00
_cell.angle_gamma   90.00
#
_symmetry.space_group_name_H-M   'P 1'
#
loop_
_entity.id
_entity.type
_entity.pdbx_description
1 polymer ?
#
loop_
_entity_poly.entity_id
_entity_poly.type
_entity_poly.pdbx_seq_one_letter_code
_entity_poly.pdbx_strand_id
1 'polypeptide(L)'
;MEENGGSFVAVRRLSHGSERSTSYHSSPAEVVTGSTAWIGRGLSCVCAQRRESDARLSFDMTPSQEECLQRLQNRIDVSYDSTNKDHQDALKSLWYASFPGTELLDLISDQWKEMGWQGKDPSTDFRGGGFISLENLLFFAKNFPRSFQELLKKQNGNRALWEYPFAVAGVNITFMLIQMLDLQAAKPRTLLGAIFLKLLSENERAFDILYCIAFKLMDQQWLSMHASYMDFNTVMKATRRQLEQELLMEDVQRIEDMPSYRLLSR
;
A
#
# COMPACT_ATOMS: atom_id res chain seq x y z
N MET A 1 41.06 34.42 -10.53
CA MET A 1 39.82 33.65 -10.74
C MET A 1 39.22 33.42 -9.37
N GLU A 2 38.88 34.50 -8.65
CA GLU A 2 37.66 35.31 -8.75
C GLU A 2 36.42 34.59 -8.22
N GLU A 3 36.01 35.07 -7.03
CA GLU A 3 34.71 34.97 -6.39
C GLU A 3 33.61 35.65 -7.21
N ASN A 4 32.38 35.14 -7.07
CA ASN A 4 31.10 35.84 -6.78
C ASN A 4 29.96 34.92 -7.21
N GLY A 5 28.89 34.71 -6.44
CA GLY A 5 28.08 35.74 -5.82
C GLY A 5 26.76 35.80 -6.60
N GLY A 6 25.69 35.22 -6.04
CA GLY A 6 24.40 35.07 -6.72
C GLY A 6 23.25 34.86 -5.74
N SER A 7 22.97 35.90 -4.97
CA SER A 7 21.75 36.09 -4.18
C SER A 7 20.49 35.85 -5.01
N PHE A 8 19.50 35.12 -4.48
CA PHE A 8 18.09 35.40 -4.81
C PHE A 8 17.19 35.24 -3.59
N VAL A 9 17.07 36.36 -2.87
CA VAL A 9 15.83 36.93 -2.31
C VAL A 9 14.73 35.93 -1.97
N ALA A 10 14.62 35.60 -0.68
CA ALA A 10 13.38 35.14 -0.09
C ALA A 10 12.38 36.30 -0.04
N VAL A 11 11.30 36.23 -0.82
CA VAL A 11 10.14 37.11 -0.63
C VAL A 11 9.31 36.55 0.53
N ARG A 12 9.53 37.10 1.72
CA ARG A 12 8.58 36.97 2.84
C ARG A 12 7.28 37.69 2.47
N ARG A 13 6.16 36.96 2.46
CA ARG A 13 4.86 37.58 2.70
C ARG A 13 4.77 37.87 4.20
N LEU A 14 4.59 39.15 4.51
CA LEU A 14 4.32 39.67 5.84
C LEU A 14 2.96 39.15 6.33
N SER A 15 2.95 38.53 7.49
CA SER A 15 1.82 38.59 8.40
C SER A 15 2.41 38.92 9.77
N HIS A 16 2.33 40.20 10.14
CA HIS A 16 2.73 40.66 11.47
C HIS A 16 1.73 40.12 12.49
N GLY A 17 2.13 39.06 13.18
CA GLY A 17 1.74 38.80 14.57
C GLY A 17 2.83 39.36 15.49
N SER A 18 2.39 40.11 16.50
CA SER A 18 3.19 40.61 17.61
C SER A 18 3.81 39.44 18.39
N GLU A 19 5.09 39.52 18.79
CA GLU A 19 5.53 39.41 20.20
C GLU A 19 7.05 39.37 20.38
N ARG A 20 7.45 39.86 21.56
CA ARG A 20 8.79 40.19 22.05
C ARG A 20 9.54 38.99 22.63
N SER A 21 10.82 38.88 22.25
CA SER A 21 12.02 38.57 23.07
C SER A 21 11.88 37.78 24.38
N THR A 22 12.68 36.70 24.53
CA THR A 22 13.97 36.70 25.28
C THR A 22 14.73 35.37 25.17
N SER A 23 16.06 35.50 25.14
CA SER A 23 17.09 34.44 25.12
C SER A 23 17.38 33.89 26.51
N TYR A 24 17.84 32.64 26.62
CA TYR A 24 18.99 32.24 27.48
C TYR A 24 19.63 30.93 26.97
N HIS A 25 20.96 30.91 26.96
CA HIS A 25 21.84 29.81 26.56
C HIS A 25 22.14 28.84 27.72
N SER A 26 22.32 27.55 27.43
CA SER A 26 23.36 26.65 28.00
C SER A 26 23.39 25.31 27.24
N SER A 27 24.58 24.77 27.00
CA SER A 27 24.91 23.51 26.28
C SER A 27 26.11 22.85 27.00
N PRO A 28 26.55 21.59 26.72
CA PRO A 28 25.93 20.47 26.00
C PRO A 28 25.90 19.17 26.83
N ALA A 29 25.01 18.23 26.48
CA ALA A 29 25.22 16.81 26.75
C ALA A 29 25.11 16.07 25.42
N GLU A 30 26.23 15.46 25.02
CA GLU A 30 26.36 14.64 23.82
C GLU A 30 25.42 13.44 23.91
N VAL A 31 24.35 13.47 23.14
CA VAL A 31 23.63 12.27 22.70
C VAL A 31 23.77 12.25 21.20
N VAL A 32 24.45 11.22 20.70
CA VAL A 32 24.50 10.88 19.28
C VAL A 32 23.09 10.44 18.88
N THR A 33 22.22 11.41 18.62
CA THR A 33 20.97 11.21 17.91
C THR A 33 21.32 11.21 16.43
N GLY A 34 21.51 10.02 15.89
CA GLY A 34 21.47 9.78 14.45
C GLY A 34 20.18 10.39 13.93
N SER A 35 20.31 11.54 13.28
CA SER A 35 19.20 12.32 12.76
C SER A 35 18.54 11.54 11.63
N THR A 36 17.47 10.80 11.96
CA THR A 36 16.51 10.27 10.98
C THR A 36 15.67 11.43 10.43
N ALA A 37 16.32 12.31 9.67
CA ALA A 37 15.70 13.47 9.05
C ALA A 37 15.62 13.28 7.52
N TRP A 38 15.12 12.14 7.02
CA TRP A 38 15.06 11.92 5.57
C TRP A 38 13.95 10.98 5.09
N ILE A 39 12.66 11.20 5.39
CA ILE A 39 11.57 10.74 4.50
C ILE A 39 10.38 11.72 4.56
N GLY A 40 10.62 12.94 4.05
CA GLY A 40 9.59 13.99 3.85
C GLY A 40 9.35 14.33 2.37
N ARG A 41 9.91 13.54 1.44
CA ARG A 41 9.65 13.63 0.00
C ARG A 41 9.34 12.23 -0.52
N GLY A 42 8.30 12.16 -1.34
CA GLY A 42 7.63 10.93 -1.73
C GLY A 42 8.56 9.80 -2.14
N LEU A 43 8.22 8.60 -1.64
CA LEU A 43 8.46 7.38 -2.39
C LEU A 43 7.63 7.50 -3.68
N SER A 44 8.23 8.10 -4.71
CA SER A 44 7.74 7.96 -6.07
C SER A 44 7.81 6.46 -6.37
N CYS A 45 6.67 5.77 -6.28
CA CYS A 45 6.52 4.42 -6.79
C CYS A 45 7.05 4.46 -8.22
N VAL A 46 8.09 3.69 -8.53
CA VAL A 46 8.62 3.55 -9.91
C VAL A 46 7.56 2.97 -10.87
N CYS A 47 6.39 2.63 -10.32
CA CYS A 47 5.11 2.31 -10.93
C CYS A 47 4.51 3.44 -11.77
N ALA A 48 4.97 4.69 -11.59
CA ALA A 48 4.52 5.87 -12.34
C ALA A 48 5.11 5.98 -13.76
N GLN A 49 5.87 4.98 -14.24
CA GLN A 49 6.31 4.94 -15.63
C GLN A 49 5.14 4.54 -16.53
N ARG A 50 4.34 5.55 -16.91
CA ARG A 50 3.31 5.46 -17.94
C ARG A 50 3.97 5.11 -19.28
N ARG A 51 3.72 3.92 -19.81
CA ARG A 51 4.01 3.64 -21.23
C ARG A 51 3.01 4.44 -22.08
N GLU A 52 3.48 5.50 -22.71
CA GLU A 52 2.75 6.20 -23.78
C GLU A 52 2.89 5.41 -25.08
N SER A 53 1.97 4.47 -25.32
CA SER A 53 1.69 3.91 -26.66
C SER A 53 0.66 2.80 -26.49
N ASP A 54 -0.62 3.16 -26.44
CA ASP A 54 -1.68 2.32 -26.99
C ASP A 54 -2.76 3.27 -27.49
N ALA A 55 -3.20 3.07 -28.74
CA ALA A 55 -4.38 3.72 -29.28
C ALA A 55 -5.50 3.65 -28.23
N ARG A 56 -6.32 4.70 -28.07
CA ARG A 56 -7.35 4.79 -27.02
C ARG A 56 -8.38 3.65 -27.18
N LEU A 57 -8.04 2.46 -26.68
CA LEU A 57 -8.94 1.33 -26.55
C LEU A 57 -10.02 1.78 -25.57
N SER A 58 -11.22 1.93 -26.09
CA SER A 58 -12.41 2.17 -25.30
C SER A 58 -13.18 0.88 -25.28
N PHE A 59 -13.30 0.29 -24.10
CA PHE A 59 -14.15 -0.88 -23.89
C PHE A 59 -15.53 -0.38 -23.46
N ASP A 60 -16.56 -0.84 -24.16
CA ASP A 60 -17.93 -0.58 -23.74
C ASP A 60 -18.23 -1.42 -22.49
N MET A 61 -18.88 -0.81 -21.51
CA MET A 61 -19.23 -1.46 -20.25
C MET A 61 -20.72 -1.79 -20.24
N THR A 62 -21.08 -2.91 -19.61
CA THR A 62 -22.47 -3.15 -19.24
C THR A 62 -22.85 -2.29 -18.03
N PRO A 63 -24.14 -1.99 -17.81
CA PRO A 63 -24.58 -1.27 -16.61
C PRO A 63 -24.14 -1.93 -15.30
N SER A 64 -24.08 -3.28 -15.27
CA SER A 64 -23.59 -4.02 -14.11
C SER A 64 -22.09 -3.82 -13.86
N GLN A 65 -21.29 -3.74 -14.92
CA GLN A 65 -19.86 -3.45 -14.83
C GLN A 65 -19.62 -2.02 -14.33
N GLU A 66 -20.37 -1.04 -14.84
CA GLU A 66 -20.31 0.35 -14.37
C GLU A 66 -20.62 0.45 -12.88
N GLU A 67 -21.68 -0.21 -12.42
CA GLU A 67 -22.05 -0.21 -11.01
C GLU A 67 -20.98 -0.86 -10.11
N CYS A 68 -20.42 -1.99 -10.53
CA CYS A 68 -19.35 -2.67 -9.79
C CYS A 68 -18.08 -1.81 -9.72
N LEU A 69 -17.68 -1.18 -10.84
CA LEU A 69 -16.54 -0.26 -10.88
C LEU A 69 -16.78 0.94 -9.96
N GLN A 70 -17.96 1.55 -10.02
CA GLN A 70 -18.32 2.69 -9.19
C GLN A 70 -18.29 2.34 -7.70
N ARG A 71 -18.79 1.17 -7.30
CA ARG A 71 -18.71 0.70 -5.91
C ARG A 71 -17.27 0.55 -5.44
N LEU A 72 -16.38 0.02 -6.29
CA LEU A 72 -14.96 -0.09 -5.97
C LEU A 72 -14.28 1.29 -5.90
N GLN A 73 -14.57 2.20 -6.84
CA GLN A 73 -14.06 3.57 -6.85
C GLN A 73 -14.48 4.33 -5.60
N ASN A 74 -15.74 4.21 -5.18
CA ASN A 74 -16.23 4.80 -3.95
C ASN A 74 -15.42 4.33 -2.72
N ARG A 75 -14.96 3.07 -2.68
CA ARG A 75 -14.06 2.57 -1.62
C ARG A 75 -12.66 3.14 -1.74
N ILE A 76 -12.11 3.23 -2.96
CA ILE A 76 -10.76 3.76 -3.21
C ILE A 76 -10.66 5.25 -2.81
N ASP A 77 -11.71 6.03 -3.03
CA ASP A 77 -11.73 7.47 -2.77
C ASP A 77 -11.86 7.83 -1.28
N VAL A 78 -12.14 6.85 -0.41
CA VAL A 78 -12.18 7.07 1.05
C VAL A 78 -10.77 7.17 1.62
N SER A 79 -10.39 8.37 2.06
CA SER A 79 -9.19 8.56 2.88
C SER A 79 -9.40 7.99 4.29
N TYR A 80 -8.34 7.41 4.88
CA TYR A 80 -8.40 7.03 6.29
C TYR A 80 -8.56 8.28 7.16
N ASP A 81 -9.46 8.19 8.13
CA ASP A 81 -9.80 9.26 9.08
C ASP A 81 -9.69 8.70 10.49
N SER A 82 -8.72 9.21 11.25
CA SER A 82 -8.45 8.78 12.63
C SER A 82 -9.52 9.23 13.62
N THR A 83 -10.47 10.08 13.23
CA THR A 83 -11.60 10.52 14.05
C THR A 83 -12.89 9.75 13.75
N ASN A 84 -12.93 9.03 12.62
CA ASN A 84 -14.06 8.21 12.23
C ASN A 84 -14.07 6.88 13.02
N LYS A 85 -15.18 6.58 13.69
CA LYS A 85 -15.31 5.39 14.54
C LYS A 85 -15.24 4.08 13.75
N ASP A 86 -15.84 4.01 12.58
CA ASP A 86 -15.82 2.80 11.75
C ASP A 86 -14.39 2.48 11.28
N HIS A 87 -13.62 3.52 10.95
CA HIS A 87 -12.21 3.37 10.59
C HIS A 87 -11.36 2.89 11.78
N GLN A 88 -11.57 3.47 12.96
CA GLN A 88 -10.91 3.01 14.19
C GLN A 88 -11.26 1.57 14.52
N ASP A 89 -12.53 1.17 14.37
CA ASP A 89 -13.00 -0.18 14.68
C ASP A 89 -12.50 -1.21 13.66
N ALA A 90 -12.36 -0.83 12.39
CA ALA A 90 -11.67 -1.64 11.40
C ALA A 90 -10.18 -1.84 11.76
N LEU A 91 -9.50 -0.77 12.21
CA LEU A 91 -8.10 -0.84 12.63
C LEU A 91 -7.92 -1.74 13.87
N LYS A 92 -8.79 -1.61 14.89
CA LYS A 92 -8.82 -2.53 16.05
C LYS A 92 -9.09 -3.97 15.61
N SER A 93 -10.05 -4.17 14.71
CA SER A 93 -10.37 -5.50 14.19
C SER A 93 -9.16 -6.14 13.49
N LEU A 94 -8.39 -5.34 12.74
CA LEU A 94 -7.17 -5.81 12.11
C LEU A 94 -6.13 -6.22 13.16
N TRP A 95 -5.95 -5.44 14.23
CA TRP A 95 -5.05 -5.81 15.33
C TRP A 95 -5.41 -7.18 15.92
N TYR A 96 -6.68 -7.37 16.32
CA TYR A 96 -7.11 -8.61 16.95
C TYR A 96 -7.08 -9.83 16.01
N ALA A 97 -7.25 -9.62 14.71
CA ALA A 97 -7.05 -10.68 13.72
C ALA A 97 -5.56 -11.00 13.51
N SER A 98 -4.68 -10.03 13.72
CA SER A 98 -3.22 -10.17 13.56
C SER A 98 -2.56 -10.80 14.78
N PHE A 99 -2.97 -10.39 15.98
CA PHE A 99 -2.43 -10.85 17.25
C PHE A 99 -3.54 -11.37 18.18
N PRO A 100 -4.14 -12.55 17.87
CA PRO A 100 -5.19 -13.12 18.72
C PRO A 100 -4.74 -13.27 20.17
N GLY A 101 -5.58 -12.81 21.11
CA GLY A 101 -5.29 -12.86 22.55
C GLY A 101 -4.36 -11.76 23.07
N THR A 102 -3.88 -10.84 22.21
CA THR A 102 -3.07 -9.69 22.63
C THR A 102 -3.94 -8.43 22.66
N GLU A 103 -4.04 -7.79 23.82
CA GLU A 103 -4.78 -6.54 23.98
C GLU A 103 -4.12 -5.38 23.22
N LEU A 104 -4.92 -4.54 22.58
CA LEU A 104 -4.47 -3.28 22.01
C LEU A 104 -4.55 -2.19 23.07
N LEU A 105 -3.41 -1.63 23.47
CA LEU A 105 -3.33 -0.61 24.50
C LEU A 105 -3.92 0.74 24.03
N ASP A 106 -3.56 1.15 22.82
CA ASP A 106 -4.04 2.39 22.21
C ASP A 106 -3.91 2.31 20.67
N LEU A 107 -4.72 3.08 19.96
CA LEU A 107 -4.62 3.29 18.51
C LEU A 107 -3.30 3.95 18.11
N ILE A 108 -2.64 4.66 19.05
CA ILE A 108 -1.29 5.20 18.89
C ILE A 108 -0.36 4.56 19.92
N SER A 109 0.36 3.50 19.53
CA SER A 109 1.25 2.75 20.43
C SER A 109 2.38 2.06 19.65
N ASP A 110 3.49 1.75 20.33
CA ASP A 110 4.61 1.04 19.70
C ASP A 110 4.26 -0.38 19.26
N GLN A 111 3.15 -0.96 19.75
CA GLN A 111 2.66 -2.29 19.37
C GLN A 111 2.48 -2.43 17.84
N TRP A 112 2.10 -1.34 17.17
CA TRP A 112 1.93 -1.34 15.71
C TRP A 112 3.21 -1.66 14.94
N LYS A 113 4.39 -1.37 15.51
CA LYS A 113 5.66 -1.74 14.86
C LYS A 113 5.81 -3.25 14.72
N GLU A 114 5.21 -4.05 15.60
CA GLU A 114 5.22 -5.52 15.52
C GLU A 114 4.49 -6.03 14.27
N MET A 115 3.48 -5.30 13.81
CA MET A 115 2.77 -5.60 12.56
C MET A 115 3.50 -5.06 11.32
N GLY A 116 4.59 -4.32 11.50
CA GLY A 116 5.35 -3.69 10.43
C GLY A 116 4.75 -2.37 9.94
N TRP A 117 4.07 -1.60 10.80
CA TRP A 117 3.77 -0.18 10.54
C TRP A 117 5.04 0.67 10.71
N GLN A 118 5.16 1.82 10.03
CA GLN A 118 6.39 2.64 10.07
C GLN A 118 6.64 3.28 11.43
N GLY A 119 5.56 3.58 12.15
CA GLY A 119 5.60 4.25 13.45
C GLY A 119 4.55 3.72 14.40
N LYS A 120 4.37 4.45 15.51
CA LYS A 120 3.35 4.15 16.52
C LYS A 120 1.92 4.46 16.07
N ASP A 121 1.76 5.22 14.99
CA ASP A 121 0.47 5.70 14.49
C ASP A 121 0.27 5.20 13.04
N PRO A 122 -0.52 4.11 12.83
CA PRO A 122 -0.82 3.57 11.52
C PRO A 122 -1.49 4.57 10.57
N SER A 123 -2.16 5.61 11.08
CA SER A 123 -2.84 6.60 10.23
C SER A 123 -1.89 7.30 9.26
N THR A 124 -0.62 7.40 9.62
CA THR A 124 0.43 8.04 8.80
C THR A 124 0.80 7.23 7.56
N ASP A 125 0.62 5.91 7.59
CA ASP A 125 0.96 4.98 6.51
C ASP A 125 -0.14 4.87 5.44
N PHE A 126 -1.40 5.16 5.79
CA PHE A 126 -2.55 5.03 4.87
C PHE A 126 -2.61 6.13 3.79
N ARG A 127 -1.71 7.12 3.78
CA ARG A 127 -1.76 8.26 2.84
C ARG A 127 -1.76 7.85 1.36
N GLY A 128 -1.04 6.80 1.02
CA GLY A 128 -0.94 6.31 -0.37
C GLY A 128 -2.03 5.31 -0.77
N GLY A 129 -2.50 4.49 0.18
CA GLY A 129 -3.46 3.41 -0.08
C GLY A 129 -4.90 3.69 0.34
N GLY A 130 -5.18 4.78 1.06
CA GLY A 130 -6.50 5.11 1.57
C GLY A 130 -7.05 4.09 2.58
N PHE A 131 -8.32 4.24 2.96
CA PHE A 131 -9.00 3.33 3.86
C PHE A 131 -9.14 1.91 3.26
N ILE A 132 -9.28 1.79 1.94
CA ILE A 132 -9.38 0.48 1.26
C ILE A 132 -8.17 -0.42 1.53
N SER A 133 -6.97 0.13 1.76
CA SER A 133 -5.80 -0.68 2.12
C SER A 133 -5.92 -1.35 3.50
N LEU A 134 -6.60 -0.70 4.45
CA LEU A 134 -6.98 -1.31 5.73
C LEU A 134 -8.06 -2.39 5.52
N GLU A 135 -9.06 -2.11 4.68
CA GLU A 135 -10.09 -3.11 4.33
C GLU A 135 -9.46 -4.36 3.71
N ASN A 136 -8.49 -4.20 2.81
CA ASN A 136 -7.80 -5.30 2.16
C ASN A 136 -7.00 -6.15 3.17
N LEU A 137 -6.23 -5.52 4.07
CA LEU A 137 -5.52 -6.22 5.14
C LEU A 137 -6.50 -7.01 6.04
N LEU A 138 -7.60 -6.38 6.44
CA LEU A 138 -8.63 -7.00 7.27
C LEU A 138 -9.35 -8.14 6.54
N PHE A 139 -9.64 -7.96 5.25
CA PHE A 139 -10.21 -9.01 4.40
C PHE A 139 -9.28 -10.22 4.34
N PHE A 140 -7.97 -9.98 4.14
CA PHE A 140 -6.99 -11.06 4.10
C PHE A 140 -6.93 -11.82 5.44
N ALA A 141 -6.85 -11.09 6.55
CA ALA A 141 -6.82 -11.68 7.89
C ALA A 141 -8.05 -12.54 8.20
N LYS A 142 -9.25 -12.13 7.73
CA LYS A 142 -10.51 -12.83 7.99
C LYS A 142 -10.79 -14.00 7.04
N ASN A 143 -10.41 -13.89 5.76
CA ASN A 143 -10.80 -14.86 4.73
C ASN A 143 -9.72 -15.91 4.46
N PHE A 144 -8.45 -15.60 4.72
CA PHE A 144 -7.33 -16.53 4.58
C PHE A 144 -6.39 -16.43 5.80
N PRO A 145 -6.90 -16.70 7.03
CA PRO A 145 -6.17 -16.44 8.27
C PRO A 145 -4.86 -17.21 8.35
N ARG A 146 -4.80 -18.45 7.83
CA ARG A 146 -3.54 -19.20 7.76
C ARG A 146 -2.50 -18.49 6.92
N SER A 147 -2.82 -18.16 5.66
CA SER A 147 -1.90 -17.44 4.77
C SER A 147 -1.48 -16.08 5.32
N PHE A 148 -2.40 -15.35 5.95
CA PHE A 148 -2.11 -14.07 6.59
C PHE A 148 -1.10 -14.23 7.74
N GLN A 149 -1.33 -15.20 8.63
CA GLN A 149 -0.46 -15.46 9.78
C GLN A 149 0.93 -15.97 9.37
N GLU A 150 1.02 -16.82 8.35
CA GLU A 150 2.30 -17.26 7.78
C GLU A 150 3.14 -16.07 7.29
N LEU A 151 2.52 -15.10 6.61
CA LEU A 151 3.17 -13.90 6.10
C LEU A 151 3.55 -12.91 7.21
N LEU A 152 2.64 -12.67 8.16
CA LEU A 152 2.88 -11.76 9.29
C LEU A 152 4.08 -12.24 10.11
N LYS A 153 4.13 -13.55 10.41
CA LYS A 153 5.18 -14.17 11.22
C LYS A 153 6.41 -14.60 10.43
N LYS A 154 6.44 -14.38 9.11
CA LYS A 154 7.56 -14.72 8.23
C LYS A 154 7.98 -16.20 8.33
N GLN A 155 7.00 -17.10 8.45
CA GLN A 155 7.24 -18.50 8.87
C GLN A 155 8.06 -19.33 7.87
N ASN A 156 8.02 -18.96 6.59
CA ASN A 156 8.56 -19.79 5.51
C ASN A 156 9.80 -19.16 4.87
N GLY A 157 10.71 -20.03 4.40
CA GLY A 157 11.85 -19.68 3.55
C GLY A 157 13.06 -19.13 4.31
N ASN A 158 14.20 -19.08 3.63
CA ASN A 158 15.39 -18.41 4.15
C ASN A 158 15.27 -16.91 3.88
N ARG A 159 15.39 -16.10 4.93
CA ARG A 159 15.04 -14.68 4.94
C ARG A 159 16.24 -13.81 5.28
N ALA A 160 16.26 -12.60 4.72
CA ALA A 160 17.31 -11.64 5.02
C ALA A 160 17.13 -11.12 6.46
N LEU A 161 18.20 -10.56 7.04
CA LEU A 161 18.10 -9.90 8.35
C LEU A 161 17.12 -8.71 8.29
N TRP A 162 17.16 -7.96 7.18
CA TRP A 162 16.31 -6.81 6.92
C TRP A 162 15.16 -7.21 6.00
N GLU A 163 14.05 -7.64 6.58
CA GLU A 163 12.83 -8.04 5.87
C GLU A 163 11.95 -6.84 5.49
N TYR A 164 10.96 -7.08 4.62
CA TYR A 164 9.95 -6.07 4.32
C TYR A 164 8.97 -5.87 5.51
N PRO A 165 8.61 -4.61 5.82
CA PRO A 165 7.59 -4.31 6.81
C PRO A 165 6.21 -4.80 6.34
N PHE A 166 5.58 -5.72 7.06
CA PHE A 166 4.37 -6.43 6.63
C PHE A 166 3.21 -5.49 6.30
N ALA A 167 2.78 -4.63 7.24
CA ALA A 167 1.65 -3.74 7.01
C ALA A 167 1.90 -2.73 5.88
N VAL A 168 3.09 -2.11 5.87
CA VAL A 168 3.50 -1.17 4.81
C VAL A 168 3.54 -1.83 3.44
N ALA A 169 4.02 -3.08 3.35
CA ALA A 169 4.01 -3.83 2.11
C ALA A 169 2.57 -4.08 1.63
N GLY A 170 1.66 -4.40 2.56
CA GLY A 170 0.23 -4.50 2.28
C GLY A 170 -0.34 -3.22 1.66
N VAL A 171 -0.06 -2.05 2.24
CA VAL A 171 -0.53 -0.76 1.69
C VAL A 171 0.03 -0.52 0.27
N ASN A 172 1.31 -0.85 0.04
CA ASN A 172 1.94 -0.70 -1.27
C ASN A 172 1.36 -1.65 -2.32
N ILE A 173 0.92 -2.85 -1.94
CA ILE A 173 0.23 -3.79 -2.83
C ILE A 173 -1.12 -3.21 -3.28
N THR A 174 -1.92 -2.67 -2.36
CA THR A 174 -3.18 -2.00 -2.72
C THR A 174 -2.95 -0.88 -3.73
N PHE A 175 -1.96 -0.02 -3.47
CA PHE A 175 -1.61 1.07 -4.39
C PHE A 175 -1.16 0.56 -5.77
N MET A 176 -0.28 -0.45 -5.80
CA MET A 176 0.18 -1.07 -7.04
C MET A 176 -0.99 -1.64 -7.86
N LEU A 177 -1.95 -2.32 -7.23
CA LEU A 177 -3.12 -2.89 -7.92
C LEU A 177 -4.01 -1.80 -8.51
N ILE A 178 -4.30 -0.72 -7.77
CA ILE A 178 -5.08 0.42 -8.25
C ILE A 178 -4.43 1.04 -9.49
N GLN A 179 -3.11 1.21 -9.48
CA GLN A 179 -2.37 1.76 -10.63
C GLN A 179 -2.27 0.78 -11.80
N MET A 180 -2.01 -0.49 -11.52
CA MET A 180 -1.87 -1.54 -12.54
C MET A 180 -3.16 -1.71 -13.36
N LEU A 181 -4.31 -1.66 -12.68
CA LEU A 181 -5.63 -1.85 -13.26
C LEU A 181 -6.29 -0.55 -13.72
N ASP A 182 -5.67 0.61 -13.44
CA ASP A 182 -6.17 1.94 -13.80
C ASP A 182 -7.58 2.22 -13.26
N LEU A 183 -7.87 1.80 -12.02
CA LEU A 183 -9.21 1.78 -11.44
C LEU A 183 -9.81 3.16 -11.19
N GLN A 184 -9.01 4.22 -11.30
CA GLN A 184 -9.45 5.62 -11.17
C GLN A 184 -9.95 6.21 -12.50
N ALA A 185 -9.82 5.48 -13.61
CA ALA A 185 -10.40 5.89 -14.88
C ALA A 185 -11.92 5.61 -14.88
N ALA A 186 -12.70 6.51 -15.49
CA ALA A 186 -14.15 6.34 -15.64
C ALA A 186 -14.54 5.10 -16.46
N LYS A 187 -13.61 4.58 -17.28
CA LYS A 187 -13.77 3.33 -18.04
C LYS A 187 -12.39 2.68 -18.25
N PRO A 188 -12.32 1.36 -18.46
CA PRO A 188 -11.07 0.68 -18.78
C PRO A 188 -10.38 1.32 -19.99
N ARG A 189 -9.10 1.65 -19.82
CA ARG A 189 -8.24 2.17 -20.91
C ARG A 189 -7.21 1.14 -21.39
N THR A 190 -7.15 -0.01 -20.72
CA THR A 190 -6.23 -1.11 -21.00
C THR A 190 -7.01 -2.41 -21.05
N LEU A 191 -6.50 -3.38 -21.82
CA LEU A 191 -7.08 -4.74 -21.86
C LEU A 191 -7.10 -5.37 -20.47
N LEU A 192 -6.06 -5.15 -19.67
CA LEU A 192 -5.97 -5.67 -18.30
C LEU A 192 -7.08 -5.13 -17.40
N GLY A 193 -7.34 -3.82 -17.45
CA GLY A 193 -8.44 -3.21 -16.70
C GLY A 193 -9.80 -3.73 -17.15
N ALA A 194 -9.98 -3.98 -18.46
CA ALA A 194 -11.22 -4.53 -19.00
C ALA A 194 -11.45 -5.99 -18.56
N ILE A 195 -10.41 -6.82 -18.57
CA ILE A 195 -10.48 -8.20 -18.07
C ILE A 195 -10.80 -8.21 -16.58
N PHE A 196 -10.10 -7.41 -15.78
CA PHE A 196 -10.37 -7.34 -14.35
C PHE A 196 -11.80 -6.86 -14.06
N LEU A 197 -12.33 -5.91 -14.85
CA LEU A 197 -13.70 -5.45 -14.69
C LEU A 197 -14.73 -6.57 -14.95
N LYS A 198 -14.45 -7.48 -15.89
CA LYS A 198 -15.26 -8.69 -16.06
C LYS A 198 -15.23 -9.55 -14.78
N LEU A 199 -14.05 -9.82 -14.23
CA LEU A 199 -13.91 -10.59 -12.98
C LEU A 199 -14.65 -9.92 -11.80
N LEU A 200 -14.55 -8.59 -11.70
CA LEU A 200 -15.21 -7.80 -10.67
C LEU A 200 -16.74 -7.86 -10.79
N SER A 201 -17.27 -7.86 -12.02
CA SER A 201 -18.71 -7.97 -12.27
C SER A 201 -19.28 -9.35 -11.95
N GLU A 202 -18.44 -10.39 -11.96
CA GLU A 202 -18.83 -11.75 -11.57
C GLU A 202 -18.69 -11.97 -10.05
N ASN A 203 -17.73 -11.28 -9.41
CA ASN A 203 -17.47 -11.37 -7.98
C ASN A 203 -17.05 -10.01 -7.41
N GLU A 204 -17.93 -9.39 -6.62
CA GLU A 204 -17.68 -8.09 -5.99
C GLU A 204 -16.45 -8.07 -5.07
N ARG A 205 -15.99 -9.24 -4.61
CA ARG A 205 -14.79 -9.42 -3.79
C ARG A 205 -13.53 -9.66 -4.62
N ALA A 206 -13.59 -9.62 -5.95
CA ALA A 206 -12.46 -9.92 -6.82
C ALA A 206 -11.22 -9.04 -6.52
N PHE A 207 -11.42 -7.75 -6.21
CA PHE A 207 -10.31 -6.88 -5.83
C PHE A 207 -9.63 -7.32 -4.53
N ASP A 208 -10.43 -7.65 -3.50
CA ASP A 208 -9.91 -8.08 -2.20
C ASP A 208 -9.25 -9.46 -2.27
N ILE A 209 -9.74 -10.36 -3.13
CA ILE A 209 -9.10 -11.65 -3.42
C ILE A 209 -7.79 -11.43 -4.19
N LEU A 210 -7.79 -10.59 -5.23
CA LEU A 210 -6.59 -10.24 -6.00
C LEU A 210 -5.50 -9.64 -5.09
N TYR A 211 -5.89 -8.83 -4.10
CA TYR A 211 -4.99 -8.33 -3.07
C TYR A 211 -4.30 -9.48 -2.29
N CYS A 212 -5.07 -10.47 -1.84
CA CYS A 212 -4.52 -11.62 -1.12
C CYS A 212 -3.54 -12.42 -2.00
N ILE A 213 -3.91 -12.66 -3.26
CA ILE A 213 -3.04 -13.31 -4.26
C ILE A 213 -1.74 -12.52 -4.41
N ALA A 214 -1.85 -11.22 -4.65
CA ALA A 214 -0.71 -10.33 -4.86
C ALA A 214 0.24 -10.34 -3.65
N PHE A 215 -0.28 -10.38 -2.42
CA PHE A 215 0.56 -10.42 -1.23
C PHE A 215 1.31 -11.75 -1.09
N LYS A 216 0.64 -12.90 -1.25
CA LYS A 216 1.35 -14.20 -1.24
C LYS A 216 2.35 -14.30 -2.37
N LEU A 217 2.01 -13.80 -3.55
CA LEU A 217 2.91 -13.78 -4.68
C LEU A 217 4.13 -12.89 -4.43
N MET A 218 3.95 -11.72 -3.81
CA MET A 218 5.04 -10.83 -3.43
C MET A 218 6.02 -11.51 -2.48
N ASP A 219 5.53 -12.22 -1.46
CA ASP A 219 6.40 -12.98 -0.54
C ASP A 219 7.11 -14.14 -1.25
N GLN A 220 6.44 -14.83 -2.17
CA GLN A 220 7.10 -15.86 -2.98
C GLN A 220 8.23 -15.27 -3.83
N GLN A 221 8.00 -14.13 -4.47
CA GLN A 221 9.03 -13.42 -5.24
C GLN A 221 10.18 -12.99 -4.32
N TRP A 222 9.86 -12.42 -3.15
CA TRP A 222 10.84 -12.03 -2.13
C TRP A 222 11.79 -13.18 -1.77
N LEU A 223 11.23 -14.34 -1.45
CA LEU A 223 12.00 -15.53 -1.09
C LEU A 223 12.82 -16.06 -2.28
N SER A 224 12.23 -16.11 -3.48
CA SER A 224 12.92 -16.61 -4.67
C SER A 224 14.10 -15.74 -5.08
N MET A 225 14.04 -14.45 -4.79
CA MET A 225 15.07 -13.47 -5.11
C MET A 225 16.11 -13.34 -3.98
N HIS A 226 15.93 -14.02 -2.85
CA HIS A 226 16.70 -13.79 -1.62
C HIS A 226 16.75 -12.29 -1.25
N ALA A 227 15.60 -11.63 -1.41
CA ALA A 227 15.49 -10.18 -1.31
C ALA A 227 15.75 -9.68 0.11
N SER A 228 16.31 -8.48 0.18
CA SER A 228 16.40 -7.68 1.39
C SER A 228 15.49 -6.46 1.30
N TYR A 229 15.36 -5.69 2.38
CA TYR A 229 14.67 -4.41 2.42
C TYR A 229 15.00 -3.49 1.22
N MET A 230 16.26 -3.49 0.76
CA MET A 230 16.72 -2.67 -0.35
C MET A 230 16.13 -3.08 -1.71
N ASP A 231 15.67 -4.33 -1.83
CA ASP A 231 15.13 -4.92 -3.05
C ASP A 231 13.61 -4.79 -3.17
N PHE A 232 12.96 -4.14 -2.20
CA PHE A 232 11.50 -4.04 -2.12
C PHE A 232 10.84 -3.59 -3.43
N ASN A 233 11.36 -2.54 -4.05
CA ASN A 233 10.83 -2.04 -5.32
C ASN A 233 11.04 -3.02 -6.49
N THR A 234 12.11 -3.80 -6.46
CA THR A 234 12.39 -4.83 -7.47
C THR A 234 11.38 -5.97 -7.34
N VAL A 235 11.12 -6.43 -6.11
CA VAL A 235 10.12 -7.48 -5.82
C VAL A 235 8.71 -7.03 -6.20
N MET A 236 8.33 -5.78 -5.89
CA MET A 236 7.02 -5.23 -6.28
C MET A 236 6.83 -5.18 -7.80
N LYS A 237 7.88 -4.83 -8.57
CA LYS A 237 7.83 -4.87 -10.04
C LYS A 237 7.68 -6.29 -10.58
N ALA A 238 8.40 -7.26 -10.01
CA ALA A 238 8.29 -8.67 -10.40
C ALA A 238 6.88 -9.20 -10.11
N THR A 239 6.33 -8.87 -8.94
CA THR A 239 4.96 -9.21 -8.53
C THR A 239 3.94 -8.65 -9.51
N ARG A 240 4.01 -7.34 -9.82
CA ARG A 240 3.14 -6.69 -10.81
C ARG A 240 3.19 -7.42 -12.15
N ARG A 241 4.39 -7.67 -12.68
CA ARG A 241 4.57 -8.33 -13.98
C ARG A 241 3.94 -9.72 -14.01
N GLN A 242 4.09 -10.49 -12.93
CA GLN A 242 3.49 -11.82 -12.85
C GLN A 242 1.95 -11.74 -12.78
N LEU A 243 1.37 -10.79 -12.04
CA LEU A 243 -0.07 -10.57 -12.02
C LEU A 243 -0.63 -10.15 -13.39
N GLU A 244 0.06 -9.25 -14.08
CA GLU A 244 -0.28 -8.82 -15.45
C GLU A 244 -0.29 -10.03 -16.41
N GLN A 245 0.67 -10.94 -16.28
CA GLN A 245 0.73 -12.17 -17.08
C GLN A 245 -0.42 -13.13 -16.76
N GLU A 246 -0.69 -13.37 -15.47
CA GLU A 246 -1.74 -14.30 -15.04
C GLU A 246 -3.13 -13.82 -15.44
N LEU A 247 -3.44 -12.53 -15.31
CA LEU A 247 -4.73 -11.96 -15.71
C LEU A 247 -4.97 -12.00 -17.23
N LEU A 248 -3.92 -12.11 -18.04
CA LEU A 248 -4.03 -12.19 -19.50
C LEU A 248 -4.16 -13.65 -20.01
N MET A 249 -4.16 -14.65 -19.13
CA MET A 249 -4.31 -16.04 -19.52
C MET A 249 -5.77 -16.35 -19.91
N GLU A 250 -5.96 -17.10 -21.00
CA GLU A 250 -7.29 -17.38 -21.57
C GLU A 250 -8.19 -18.23 -20.65
N ASP A 251 -7.58 -19.06 -19.80
CA ASP A 251 -8.25 -19.93 -18.84
C ASP A 251 -8.69 -19.21 -17.56
N VAL A 252 -8.25 -17.96 -17.34
CA VAL A 252 -8.67 -17.14 -16.20
C VAL A 252 -10.01 -16.48 -16.52
N GLN A 253 -11.11 -17.16 -16.13
CA GLN A 253 -12.47 -16.64 -16.26
C GLN A 253 -13.01 -16.10 -14.94
N ARG A 254 -12.54 -16.61 -13.79
CA ARG A 254 -12.82 -16.13 -12.44
C ARG A 254 -11.53 -15.80 -11.71
N ILE A 255 -11.63 -15.01 -10.64
CA ILE A 255 -10.44 -14.65 -9.85
C ILE A 255 -9.75 -15.86 -9.21
N GLU A 256 -10.53 -16.90 -8.88
CA GLU A 256 -10.02 -18.17 -8.35
C GLU A 256 -9.27 -19.03 -9.37
N ASP A 257 -9.42 -18.74 -10.66
CA ASP A 257 -8.75 -19.48 -11.74
C ASP A 257 -7.31 -18.98 -11.94
N MET A 258 -6.92 -17.83 -11.36
CA MET A 258 -5.55 -17.33 -11.42
C MET A 258 -4.55 -18.35 -10.84
N PRO A 259 -3.43 -18.66 -11.52
CA PRO A 259 -2.46 -19.65 -11.03
C PRO A 259 -1.95 -19.37 -9.61
N SER A 260 -1.75 -18.11 -9.24
CA SER A 260 -1.28 -17.73 -7.89
C SER A 260 -2.37 -17.80 -6.82
N TYR A 261 -3.64 -18.03 -7.15
CA TYR A 261 -4.70 -18.29 -6.16
C TYR A 261 -4.37 -19.51 -5.28
N ARG A 262 -3.68 -20.52 -5.83
CA ARG A 262 -3.23 -21.72 -5.10
C ARG A 262 -2.30 -21.43 -3.92
N LEU A 263 -1.73 -20.23 -3.85
CA LEU A 263 -0.87 -19.80 -2.74
C LEU A 263 -1.69 -19.45 -1.49
N LEU A 264 -3.00 -19.28 -1.63
CA LEU A 264 -3.91 -18.96 -0.56
C LEU A 264 -4.38 -20.23 0.16
N SER A 265 -4.35 -20.16 1.47
CA SER A 265 -4.81 -21.20 2.38
C SER A 265 -5.64 -20.53 3.49
N ARG A 266 -6.75 -21.18 3.83
CA ARG A 266 -7.64 -20.70 4.90
C ARG A 266 -7.13 -21.18 6.25
#